data_AF-A0A0M2S5B7-F1
#
_entry.id   AF-A0A0M2S5B7-F1
#
_cell.length_a   1.000
_cell.length_b   1.000
_cell.length_c   1.000
_cell.angle_alpha   90.00
_cell.angle_beta   90.00
_cell.angle_gamma   90.00
#
_symmetry.space_group_name_H-M   'P 1'
#
loop_
_entity.id
_entity.type
_entity.pdbx_description
1 polymer ?
#
loop_
_entity_poly.entity_id
_entity_poly.type
_entity_poly.pdbx_seq_one_letter_code
_entity_poly.pdbx_strand_id
1 'polypeptide(L)'
;GSRSPRGARRAELEPSEPRGRRSGPSGEEGDRGLRGLVGSGSSQVSVTAALRARDAARPTEDDLAEAEARVVIVRRNWVPREELPRNGR
;
A
#
# COMPACT_ATOMS: atom_id res chain seq x y z
N GLY A 1 22.29 -11.66 54.80
CA GLY A 1 22.80 -11.34 53.45
C GLY A 1 21.64 -11.17 52.51
N SER A 2 21.54 -10.01 51.88
CA SER A 2 20.39 -9.44 51.17
C SER A 2 19.89 -10.22 49.95
N ARG A 3 18.58 -10.54 49.91
CA ARG A 3 17.80 -10.61 48.67
C ARG A 3 16.52 -9.81 48.87
N SER A 4 16.47 -8.61 48.31
CA SER A 4 15.23 -7.83 48.23
C SER A 4 14.42 -8.26 47.01
N PRO A 5 13.10 -8.47 47.15
CA PRO A 5 12.23 -8.73 46.02
C PRO A 5 11.82 -7.41 45.34
N ARG A 6 11.52 -7.58 44.05
CA ARG A 6 10.99 -6.62 43.09
C ARG A 6 9.71 -5.98 43.64
N GLY A 7 9.65 -4.64 43.71
CA GLY A 7 8.49 -3.91 44.21
C GLY A 7 8.47 -2.45 43.80
N ALA A 8 7.66 -2.16 42.78
CA ALA A 8 6.95 -0.90 42.50
C ALA A 8 7.64 0.44 42.83
N ARG A 9 8.15 1.11 41.79
CA ARG A 9 7.94 2.56 41.65
C ARG A 9 7.16 2.80 40.37
N ARG A 10 5.89 3.13 40.57
CA ARG A 10 4.99 3.76 39.61
C ARG A 10 5.70 5.00 39.09
N ALA A 11 6.28 4.91 37.89
CA ALA A 11 6.77 6.08 37.19
C ALA A 11 5.54 6.73 36.55
N GLU A 12 5.23 7.94 37.02
CA GLU A 12 4.31 8.88 36.41
C GLU A 12 4.40 8.81 34.89
N LEU A 13 3.27 8.55 34.22
CA LEU A 13 3.12 8.74 32.79
C LEU A 13 3.00 10.24 32.56
N GLU A 14 4.13 10.92 32.42
CA GLU A 14 4.18 12.24 31.82
C GLU A 14 3.59 12.15 30.41
N PRO A 15 2.52 12.91 30.07
CA PRO A 15 2.02 12.96 28.72
C PRO A 15 3.04 13.71 27.86
N SER A 16 3.98 12.97 27.27
CA SER A 16 4.85 13.49 26.22
C SER A 16 3.97 14.02 25.10
N GLU A 17 3.91 15.34 24.94
CA GLU A 17 3.15 15.98 23.88
C GLU A 17 3.49 15.38 22.52
N PRO A 18 2.50 15.15 21.63
CA PRO A 18 2.78 14.67 20.30
C PRO A 18 3.56 15.76 19.55
N ARG A 19 4.88 15.59 19.49
CA ARG A 19 5.79 16.45 18.75
C ARG A 19 5.23 16.59 17.33
N GLY A 20 4.75 17.80 17.02
CA GLY A 20 3.97 18.09 15.85
C GLY A 20 4.61 17.52 14.59
N ARG A 21 3.91 16.59 13.95
CA ARG A 21 4.21 16.14 12.59
C ARG A 21 3.78 17.25 11.63
N ARG A 22 4.58 18.32 11.56
CA ARG A 22 4.45 19.38 10.56
C ARG A 22 5.84 19.76 10.07
N SER A 23 6.34 18.98 9.11
CA SER A 23 7.32 19.46 8.15
C SER A 23 6.73 19.21 6.77
N GLY A 24 6.30 20.28 6.12
CA GLY A 24 6.05 20.31 4.68
C GLY A 24 7.35 20.07 3.90
N PRO A 25 7.28 19.92 2.58
CA PRO A 25 8.33 19.25 1.80
C PRO A 25 9.58 20.14 1.72
N SER A 26 10.60 19.82 2.51
CA SER A 26 11.97 20.17 2.16
C SER A 26 12.37 19.27 0.97
N GLY A 27 12.83 19.85 -0.13
CA GLY A 27 13.11 19.11 -1.37
C GLY A 27 14.07 17.92 -1.19
N GLU A 28 14.90 17.92 -0.14
CA GLU A 28 15.83 16.84 0.22
C GLU A 28 15.16 15.66 0.98
N GLU A 29 13.97 15.87 1.54
CA GLU A 29 13.16 14.86 2.22
C GLU A 29 12.40 13.97 1.23
N GLY A 30 11.99 14.57 0.09
CA GLY A 30 11.30 13.88 -0.99
C GLY A 30 12.13 12.74 -1.55
N ASP A 31 13.41 13.00 -1.84
CA ASP A 31 14.33 12.00 -2.37
C ASP A 31 14.52 10.81 -1.41
N ARG A 32 14.58 11.05 -0.09
CA ARG A 32 14.66 10.00 0.92
C ARG A 32 13.40 9.11 0.94
N GLY A 33 12.23 9.69 0.73
CA GLY A 33 10.97 8.94 0.64
C GLY A 33 10.86 8.08 -0.64
N LEU A 34 11.43 8.57 -1.75
CA LEU A 34 11.37 7.89 -3.04
C LEU A 34 12.30 6.67 -3.13
N ARG A 35 13.40 6.61 -2.35
CA ARG A 35 14.34 5.46 -2.38
C ARG A 35 13.71 4.13 -1.96
N GLY A 36 12.62 4.15 -1.18
CA GLY A 36 11.86 2.94 -0.83
C GLY A 36 10.87 2.49 -1.92
N LEU A 37 10.54 3.38 -2.86
CA LEU A 37 9.63 3.10 -3.96
C LEU A 37 10.38 2.54 -5.18
N VAL A 38 11.56 3.07 -5.47
CA VAL A 38 12.35 2.70 -6.67
C VAL A 38 13.11 1.39 -6.46
N GLY A 39 12.91 0.43 -7.34
CA GLY A 39 13.65 -0.84 -7.34
C GLY A 39 14.98 -0.74 -8.07
N SER A 40 16.01 -1.47 -7.61
CA SER A 40 17.32 -1.55 -8.28
C SER A 40 17.42 -2.66 -9.33
N GLY A 41 16.29 -3.31 -9.65
CA GLY A 41 16.20 -4.41 -10.62
C GLY A 41 15.60 -3.97 -11.96
N SER A 42 15.12 -4.90 -12.76
CA SER A 42 14.46 -4.59 -14.04
C SER A 42 13.15 -3.79 -13.91
N SER A 43 12.57 -3.73 -12.71
CA SER A 43 11.35 -2.98 -12.41
C SER A 43 11.67 -1.64 -11.74
N GLN A 44 11.03 -0.56 -12.23
CA GLN A 44 11.16 0.80 -11.69
C GLN A 44 10.54 0.96 -10.30
N VAL A 45 9.61 0.08 -9.90
CA VAL A 45 8.99 0.10 -8.57
C VAL A 45 9.17 -1.23 -7.86
N SER A 46 9.36 -1.18 -6.54
CA SER A 46 9.39 -2.38 -5.70
C SER A 46 8.02 -3.06 -5.66
N VAL A 47 7.98 -4.38 -5.41
CA VAL A 47 6.72 -5.14 -5.36
C VAL A 47 5.78 -4.58 -4.29
N THR A 48 6.30 -4.29 -3.10
CA THR A 48 5.50 -3.72 -1.99
C THR A 48 4.94 -2.35 -2.35
N ALA A 49 5.73 -1.50 -3.00
CA ALA A 49 5.26 -0.21 -3.49
C ALA A 49 4.15 -0.38 -4.54
N ALA A 50 4.31 -1.32 -5.48
CA ALA A 50 3.31 -1.59 -6.50
C ALA A 50 1.98 -2.09 -5.91
N LEU A 51 2.02 -2.98 -4.91
CA LEU A 51 0.81 -3.46 -4.23
C LEU A 51 0.10 -2.32 -3.50
N ARG A 52 0.84 -1.48 -2.77
CA ARG A 52 0.26 -0.30 -2.10
C ARG A 52 -0.31 0.71 -3.08
N ALA A 53 0.33 0.94 -4.22
CA ALA A 53 -0.18 1.81 -5.26
C ALA A 53 -1.50 1.29 -5.83
N ARG A 54 -1.66 -0.03 -6.00
CA ARG A 54 -2.93 -0.64 -6.43
C ARG A 54 -4.04 -0.44 -5.41
N ASP A 55 -3.73 -0.55 -4.11
CA ASP A 55 -4.70 -0.30 -3.05
C ASP A 55 -5.13 1.16 -3.02
N ALA A 56 -4.18 2.09 -3.19
CA ALA A 56 -4.46 3.52 -3.25
C ALA A 56 -5.22 3.93 -4.51
N ALA A 57 -4.99 3.23 -5.63
CA ALA A 57 -5.64 3.45 -6.92
C ALA A 57 -6.93 2.63 -7.10
N ARG A 58 -7.57 2.19 -6.01
CA ARG A 58 -8.90 1.57 -6.08
C ARG A 58 -9.87 2.54 -6.75
N PRO A 59 -10.53 2.15 -7.87
CA PRO A 59 -11.52 3.00 -8.52
C PRO A 59 -12.66 3.35 -7.56
N THR A 60 -13.17 4.57 -7.69
CA THR A 60 -14.37 5.01 -7.00
C THR A 60 -15.63 4.51 -7.72
N GLU A 61 -16.80 4.67 -7.09
CA GLU A 61 -18.07 4.31 -7.73
C GLU A 61 -18.35 5.16 -8.98
N ASP A 62 -18.04 6.45 -8.93
CA ASP A 62 -18.19 7.35 -10.07
C ASP A 62 -17.30 6.92 -11.25
N ASP A 63 -16.06 6.47 -10.97
CA ASP A 63 -15.16 5.92 -11.98
C ASP A 63 -15.75 4.66 -12.63
N LEU A 64 -16.44 3.81 -11.85
CA LEU A 64 -17.09 2.62 -12.36
C LEU A 64 -18.32 2.96 -13.21
N ALA A 65 -19.16 3.90 -12.76
CA ALA A 65 -20.33 4.35 -13.51
C ALA A 65 -19.94 4.99 -14.85
N GLU A 66 -18.90 5.83 -14.86
CA GLU A 66 -18.36 6.41 -16.09
C GLU A 66 -17.74 5.36 -17.00
N ALA A 67 -17.06 4.36 -16.44
CA ALA A 67 -16.54 3.24 -17.23
C ALA A 67 -17.67 2.41 -17.84
N GLU A 68 -18.75 2.11 -17.11
CA GLU A 68 -19.91 1.39 -17.62
C GLU A 68 -20.55 2.12 -18.82
N ALA A 69 -20.70 3.44 -18.73
CA ALA A 69 -21.27 4.24 -19.80
C ALA A 69 -20.38 4.31 -21.06
N ARG A 70 -19.05 4.18 -20.92
CA ARG A 70 -18.08 4.45 -21.99
C ARG A 70 -17.44 3.21 -22.60
N VAL A 71 -17.34 2.10 -21.86
CA VAL A 71 -16.59 0.91 -22.29
C VAL A 71 -17.38 0.14 -23.37
N VAL A 72 -16.74 -0.06 -24.52
CA VAL A 72 -17.27 -0.89 -25.61
C VAL A 72 -16.58 -2.26 -25.59
N ILE A 73 -17.33 -3.32 -25.28
CA ILE A 73 -16.82 -4.69 -25.27
C ILE A 73 -16.92 -5.28 -26.68
N VAL A 74 -15.78 -5.57 -27.32
CA VAL A 74 -15.72 -6.20 -28.65
C VAL A 74 -15.26 -7.66 -28.51
N ARG A 75 -16.12 -8.61 -28.88
CA ARG A 75 -15.85 -10.06 -28.80
C ARG A 75 -15.53 -10.68 -30.17
N ARG A 76 -14.39 -10.34 -30.76
CA ARG A 76 -13.93 -10.95 -32.02
C ARG A 76 -13.16 -12.22 -31.72
N ASN A 77 -13.58 -13.34 -32.32
CA ASN A 77 -12.91 -14.66 -32.18
C ASN A 77 -12.73 -15.10 -30.73
N TRP A 78 -13.59 -14.62 -29.83
CA TRP A 78 -13.50 -14.95 -28.40
C TRP A 78 -14.36 -16.17 -28.10
N VAL A 79 -13.76 -17.19 -27.50
CA VAL A 79 -14.44 -18.38 -27.00
C VAL A 79 -14.53 -18.27 -25.48
N PRO A 80 -15.75 -18.37 -24.90
CA PRO A 80 -15.93 -18.36 -23.47
C PRO A 80 -15.10 -19.43 -22.75
N ARG A 81 -14.65 -19.13 -21.53
CA ARG A 81 -13.78 -20.04 -20.77
C ARG A 81 -14.48 -21.35 -20.45
N GLU A 82 -15.77 -21.28 -20.20
CA GLU A 82 -16.69 -22.40 -19.97
C GLU A 82 -16.80 -23.34 -21.19
N GLU A 83 -16.54 -22.83 -22.40
CA GLU A 83 -16.55 -23.59 -23.66
C GLU A 83 -15.16 -24.11 -24.06
N LEU A 84 -14.09 -23.64 -23.40
CA LEU A 84 -12.74 -24.15 -23.63
C LEU A 84 -12.54 -25.53 -22.98
N PRO A 85 -11.82 -26.46 -23.64
CA PRO A 85 -11.45 -27.73 -23.03
C PRO A 85 -10.70 -27.49 -21.71
N ARG A 86 -11.23 -28.04 -20.61
CA ARG A 86 -10.51 -28.07 -19.34
C ARG A 86 -9.41 -29.12 -19.47
N ASN A 87 -8.20 -28.69 -19.78
CA ASN A 87 -7.04 -29.57 -19.76
C ASN A 87 -6.80 -30.04 -18.31
N GLY A 88 -7.32 -31.22 -17.99
CA GLY A 88 -7.10 -31.89 -16.71
C GLY A 88 -5.69 -32.46 -16.65
N ARG A 89 -4.91 -31.97 -15.69
CA ARG A 89 -3.80 -32.71 -15.10
C ARG A 89 -4.11 -32.93 -13.64
#